data_AF-A0AAD5IS83-F1
#
_entry.id   AF-A0AAD5IS83-F1
#
_cell.length_a   1.000
_cell.length_b   1.000
_cell.length_c   1.000
_cell.angle_alpha   90.00
_cell.angle_beta   90.00
_cell.angle_gamma   90.00
#
_symmetry.space_group_name_H-M   'P 1'
#
loop_
_entity.id
_entity.type
_entity.pdbx_description
1 polymer ?
#
loop_
_entity_poly.entity_id
_entity_poly.type
_entity_poly.pdbx_seq_one_letter_code
_entity_poly.pdbx_strand_id
1 'polypeptide(L)'
;MACASTINLVSWVFSFFAAAAMVCIIFFLARKKSCSKNKKELPPGEMGIPWIGETIQFFKAQRKNRLFEDFFQPRVTKHGKIFKTSLFGSSTVVMNGAEANRFVLSNEFKLVISSWPSSSVQLMGKDCIMQKQGEQHRFLRGLISTTLSQSAGMEALVPKICNTVQLHLDRYWRGQDRLHLYRSTKILTFTIVFESLLGIKVEAGMLESFERVLEGVFAPAVSFPGSRFSRAKKARMGIQKMLVKVVREKRIEMEGGRQDGDHHDHHHHHHQEGMLLSQLVAGMIRGDITEEEVIDNVVLLVFAAHDTTSFAIAMSFKLLAQYPNSHSLLLQGTYIKCILSIFSISLKT
;
A
#
# COMPACT_ATOMS: atom_id res chain seq x y z
N MET A 1 -59.42 7.83 -20.52
CA MET A 1 -58.29 8.58 -21.11
C MET A 1 -56.93 8.38 -20.43
N ALA A 2 -56.86 7.97 -19.15
CA ALA A 2 -55.58 7.80 -18.43
C ALA A 2 -54.75 6.53 -18.81
N CYS A 3 -55.35 5.52 -19.44
CA CYS A 3 -54.65 4.27 -19.78
C CYS A 3 -53.85 4.37 -21.09
N ALA A 4 -54.25 5.26 -22.02
CA ALA A 4 -53.56 5.43 -23.30
C ALA A 4 -52.27 6.25 -23.18
N SER A 5 -52.20 7.18 -22.22
CA SER A 5 -51.02 8.02 -21.99
C SER A 5 -49.87 7.26 -21.32
N THR A 6 -50.18 6.31 -20.45
CA THR A 6 -49.17 5.47 -19.77
C THR A 6 -48.54 4.45 -20.71
N ILE A 7 -49.32 3.84 -21.62
CA ILE A 7 -48.81 2.91 -22.64
C ILE A 7 -47.86 3.63 -23.61
N ASN A 8 -48.19 4.86 -24.01
CA ASN A 8 -47.32 5.67 -24.86
C ASN A 8 -46.02 6.05 -24.14
N LEU A 9 -46.07 6.42 -22.86
CA LEU A 9 -44.86 6.74 -22.09
C LEU A 9 -43.92 5.54 -21.97
N VAL A 10 -44.46 4.35 -21.66
CA VAL A 10 -43.66 3.12 -21.56
C VAL A 10 -43.04 2.73 -22.91
N SER A 11 -43.80 2.88 -24.01
CA SER A 11 -43.29 2.62 -25.36
C SER A 11 -42.16 3.57 -25.75
N TRP A 12 -42.25 4.85 -25.40
CA TRP A 12 -41.20 5.83 -25.70
C TRP A 12 -39.93 5.59 -24.90
N VAL A 13 -40.08 5.22 -23.62
CA VAL A 13 -38.95 4.84 -22.76
C VAL A 13 -38.25 3.60 -23.31
N PHE A 14 -39.01 2.58 -23.73
CA PHE A 14 -38.43 1.36 -24.31
C PHE A 14 -37.71 1.63 -25.64
N SER A 15 -38.31 2.43 -26.53
CA SER A 15 -37.68 2.86 -27.79
C SER A 15 -36.40 3.66 -27.57
N PHE A 16 -36.37 4.52 -26.55
CA PHE A 16 -35.17 5.29 -26.19
C PHE A 16 -34.03 4.38 -25.73
N PHE A 17 -34.31 3.41 -24.84
CA PHE A 17 -33.29 2.45 -24.39
C PHE A 17 -32.80 1.53 -25.52
N ALA A 18 -33.70 1.09 -26.42
CA ALA A 18 -33.34 0.29 -27.58
C ALA A 18 -32.46 1.07 -28.57
N ALA A 19 -32.77 2.34 -28.82
CA ALA A 19 -31.96 3.23 -29.66
C ALA A 19 -30.58 3.49 -29.04
N ALA A 20 -30.52 3.75 -27.73
CA ALA A 20 -29.26 3.92 -27.02
C ALA A 20 -28.38 2.65 -27.08
N ALA A 21 -28.98 1.47 -26.91
CA ALA A 21 -28.28 0.19 -27.03
C ALA A 21 -27.74 -0.03 -28.46
N MET A 22 -28.53 0.30 -29.49
CA MET A 22 -28.11 0.23 -30.89
C MET A 22 -26.95 1.18 -31.20
N VAL A 23 -27.00 2.43 -30.71
CA VAL A 23 -25.89 3.39 -30.85
C VAL A 23 -24.64 2.89 -30.15
N CYS A 24 -24.77 2.31 -28.94
CA CYS A 24 -23.65 1.69 -28.25
C CYS A 24 -23.06 0.52 -29.04
N ILE A 25 -23.90 -0.35 -29.63
CA ILE A 25 -23.45 -1.47 -30.47
C ILE A 25 -22.74 -0.97 -31.72
N ILE A 26 -23.31 0.02 -32.43
CA ILE A 26 -22.72 0.60 -33.64
C ILE A 26 -21.38 1.27 -33.30
N PHE A 27 -21.31 2.03 -32.21
CA PHE A 27 -20.06 2.64 -31.75
C PHE A 27 -19.00 1.58 -31.38
N PHE A 28 -19.43 0.47 -30.77
CA PHE A 28 -18.55 -0.65 -30.44
C PHE A 28 -18.01 -1.35 -31.70
N LEU A 29 -18.87 -1.58 -32.69
CA LEU A 29 -18.51 -2.17 -33.99
C LEU A 29 -17.62 -1.22 -34.80
N ALA A 30 -17.87 0.09 -34.77
CA ALA A 30 -17.06 1.10 -35.44
C ALA A 30 -15.65 1.20 -34.83
N ARG A 31 -15.53 1.17 -33.49
CA ARG A 31 -14.23 1.07 -32.79
C ARG A 31 -13.45 -0.19 -33.18
N LYS A 32 -14.16 -1.31 -33.39
CA LYS A 32 -13.56 -2.57 -33.84
C LYS A 32 -12.98 -2.45 -35.26
N LYS A 33 -13.65 -1.70 -36.16
CA LYS A 33 -13.25 -1.52 -37.57
C LYS A 33 -12.16 -0.45 -37.80
N SER A 34 -12.10 0.61 -36.99
CA SER A 34 -11.12 1.71 -37.14
C SER A 34 -9.67 1.32 -36.78
N CYS A 35 -9.47 0.08 -36.32
CA CYS A 35 -8.22 -0.40 -35.77
C CYS A 35 -7.31 -1.12 -36.78
N SER A 36 -7.19 -0.64 -38.02
CA SER A 36 -6.32 -1.28 -39.03
C SER A 36 -5.72 -0.26 -40.00
N LYS A 37 -4.52 0.22 -39.68
CA LYS A 37 -3.45 0.59 -40.61
C LYS A 37 -2.21 0.93 -39.76
N ASN A 38 -1.12 0.16 -39.94
CA ASN A 38 0.17 0.20 -39.22
C ASN A 38 0.16 -0.13 -37.72
N LYS A 39 -0.06 -1.41 -37.36
CA LYS A 39 0.09 -1.84 -35.96
C LYS A 39 1.28 -2.78 -35.83
N LYS A 40 2.30 -2.34 -35.08
CA LYS A 40 3.18 -3.27 -34.37
C LYS A 40 2.29 -4.31 -33.69
N GLU A 41 2.59 -5.59 -33.84
CA GLU A 41 1.78 -6.66 -33.26
C GLU A 41 1.77 -6.49 -31.73
N LEU A 42 0.57 -6.26 -31.18
CA LEU A 42 0.38 -6.25 -29.73
C LEU A 42 0.42 -7.68 -29.22
N PRO A 43 0.80 -7.90 -27.94
CA PRO A 43 0.71 -9.22 -27.34
C PRO A 43 -0.68 -9.85 -27.51
N PRO A 44 -0.77 -11.19 -27.63
CA PRO A 44 -2.04 -11.90 -27.64
C PRO A 44 -2.81 -11.65 -26.34
N GLY A 45 -4.13 -11.85 -26.35
CA GLY A 45 -4.94 -11.76 -25.13
C GLY A 45 -6.30 -11.09 -25.33
N GLU A 46 -7.10 -11.12 -24.27
CA GLU A 46 -8.52 -10.74 -24.27
C GLU A 46 -8.77 -9.48 -23.44
N MET A 47 -9.49 -8.52 -24.01
CA MET A 47 -9.76 -7.24 -23.32
C MET A 47 -10.96 -7.30 -22.36
N GLY A 48 -11.66 -8.44 -22.27
CA GLY A 48 -12.81 -8.61 -21.39
C GLY A 48 -14.01 -7.72 -21.73
N ILE A 49 -14.82 -7.41 -20.72
CA ILE A 49 -16.05 -6.61 -20.83
C ILE A 49 -15.68 -5.15 -21.10
N PRO A 50 -16.43 -4.39 -21.93
CA PRO A 50 -16.15 -2.97 -22.16
C PRO A 50 -16.03 -2.18 -20.84
N TRP A 51 -15.02 -1.31 -20.74
CA TRP A 51 -14.70 -0.46 -19.57
C TRP A 51 -14.26 -1.18 -18.28
N ILE A 52 -14.80 -2.37 -18.01
CA ILE A 52 -14.48 -3.15 -16.80
C ILE A 52 -13.29 -4.09 -17.04
N GLY A 53 -13.15 -4.59 -18.25
CA GLY A 53 -12.17 -5.59 -18.61
C GLY A 53 -12.41 -6.91 -17.92
N GLU A 54 -11.33 -7.49 -17.40
CA GLU A 54 -11.33 -8.75 -16.64
C GLU A 54 -11.22 -8.51 -15.13
N THR A 55 -11.35 -7.25 -14.68
CA THR A 55 -11.17 -6.79 -13.30
C THR A 55 -12.06 -7.53 -12.29
N ILE A 56 -13.29 -7.89 -12.65
CA ILE A 56 -14.19 -8.64 -11.75
C ILE A 56 -13.65 -10.05 -11.50
N GLN A 57 -13.14 -10.72 -12.53
CA GLN A 57 -12.54 -12.05 -12.39
C GLN A 57 -11.26 -11.97 -11.56
N PHE A 58 -10.44 -10.95 -11.80
CA PHE A 58 -9.25 -10.64 -11.01
C PHE A 58 -9.60 -10.52 -9.51
N PHE A 59 -10.57 -9.68 -9.14
CA PHE A 59 -10.96 -9.52 -7.74
C PHE A 59 -11.66 -10.75 -7.14
N LYS A 60 -12.36 -11.55 -7.96
CA LYS A 60 -12.96 -12.81 -7.51
C LYS A 60 -11.88 -13.84 -7.17
N ALA A 61 -10.85 -13.96 -7.99
CA ALA A 61 -9.70 -14.83 -7.76
C ALA A 61 -8.87 -14.35 -6.55
N GLN A 62 -8.62 -13.04 -6.45
CA GLN A 62 -7.92 -12.44 -5.31
C GLN A 62 -8.63 -12.72 -3.98
N ARG A 63 -9.97 -12.55 -3.92
CA ARG A 63 -10.75 -12.82 -2.69
C ARG A 63 -10.73 -14.29 -2.26
N LYS A 64 -10.42 -15.20 -3.18
CA LYS A 64 -10.26 -16.64 -2.89
C LYS A 64 -8.81 -17.01 -2.54
N ASN A 65 -7.89 -16.06 -2.50
CA ASN A 65 -6.44 -16.31 -2.42
C ASN A 65 -5.94 -17.29 -3.51
N ARG A 66 -6.54 -17.21 -4.71
CA ARG A 66 -6.22 -18.05 -5.87
C ARG A 66 -5.97 -17.21 -7.11
N LEU A 67 -5.35 -16.05 -6.91
CA LEU A 67 -5.17 -15.06 -7.98
C LEU A 67 -4.31 -15.61 -9.11
N PHE A 68 -3.26 -16.35 -8.77
CA PHE A 68 -2.41 -16.95 -9.79
C PHE A 68 -3.14 -18.08 -10.52
N GLU A 69 -3.73 -19.02 -9.79
CA GLU A 69 -4.35 -20.24 -10.30
C GLU A 69 -5.60 -19.96 -11.13
N ASP A 70 -6.47 -19.06 -10.65
CA ASP A 70 -7.78 -18.82 -11.28
C ASP A 70 -7.74 -17.69 -12.32
N PHE A 71 -6.75 -16.77 -12.25
CA PHE A 71 -6.66 -15.64 -13.18
C PHE A 71 -5.42 -15.70 -14.08
N PHE A 72 -4.21 -15.73 -13.54
CA PHE A 72 -2.99 -15.62 -14.34
C PHE A 72 -2.64 -16.90 -15.09
N GLN A 73 -2.66 -18.06 -14.43
CA GLN A 73 -2.25 -19.34 -14.98
C GLN A 73 -3.02 -19.73 -16.25
N PRO A 74 -4.37 -19.62 -16.32
CA PRO A 74 -5.10 -19.95 -17.55
C PRO A 74 -4.74 -19.03 -18.72
N ARG A 75 -4.47 -17.75 -18.45
CA ARG A 75 -4.07 -16.76 -19.47
C ARG A 75 -2.65 -17.00 -19.95
N VAL A 76 -1.74 -17.36 -19.04
CA VAL A 76 -0.37 -17.76 -19.40
C VAL A 76 -0.39 -19.01 -20.26
N THR A 77 -1.20 -20.02 -19.93
CA THR A 77 -1.35 -21.24 -20.73
C THR A 77 -1.94 -20.95 -22.11
N LYS A 78 -2.92 -20.04 -22.21
CA LYS A 78 -3.61 -19.72 -23.47
C LYS A 78 -2.88 -18.75 -24.38
N HIS A 79 -2.20 -17.75 -23.81
CA HIS A 79 -1.64 -16.61 -24.55
C HIS A 79 -0.12 -16.48 -24.42
N GLY A 80 0.52 -17.29 -23.56
CA GLY A 80 1.93 -17.19 -23.25
C GLY A 80 2.22 -16.23 -22.09
N LYS A 81 3.51 -16.13 -21.75
CA LYS A 81 4.03 -15.37 -20.60
C LYS A 81 3.79 -13.85 -20.69
N ILE A 82 3.55 -13.32 -21.89
CA ILE A 82 3.27 -11.91 -22.13
C ILE A 82 1.95 -11.82 -22.88
N PHE A 83 0.94 -11.20 -22.27
CA PHE A 83 -0.38 -11.09 -22.86
C PHE A 83 -1.05 -9.76 -22.50
N LYS A 84 -1.97 -9.31 -23.35
CA LYS A 84 -2.81 -8.12 -23.09
C LYS A 84 -4.12 -8.49 -22.42
N THR A 85 -4.60 -7.61 -21.57
CA THR A 85 -5.92 -7.66 -20.93
C THR A 85 -6.41 -6.24 -20.67
N SER A 86 -7.58 -6.10 -20.03
CA SER A 86 -7.96 -4.85 -19.39
C SER A 86 -8.19 -5.06 -17.89
N LEU A 87 -7.48 -4.29 -17.07
CA LEU A 87 -7.58 -4.30 -15.62
C LEU A 87 -7.75 -2.88 -15.09
N PHE A 88 -8.63 -2.70 -14.12
CA PHE A 88 -8.91 -1.44 -13.44
C PHE A 88 -9.31 -0.30 -14.40
N GLY A 89 -9.96 -0.63 -15.52
CA GLY A 89 -10.38 0.33 -16.55
C GLY A 89 -9.29 0.72 -17.55
N SER A 90 -8.10 0.13 -17.43
CA SER A 90 -6.96 0.40 -18.30
C SER A 90 -6.65 -0.79 -19.19
N SER A 91 -6.12 -0.54 -20.39
CA SER A 91 -5.49 -1.58 -21.21
C SER A 91 -4.15 -1.95 -20.58
N THR A 92 -3.92 -3.23 -20.32
CA THR A 92 -2.79 -3.71 -19.53
C THR A 92 -2.07 -4.82 -20.27
N VAL A 93 -0.73 -4.75 -20.32
CA VAL A 93 0.11 -5.88 -20.72
C VAL A 93 0.62 -6.54 -19.45
N VAL A 94 0.26 -7.80 -19.24
CA VAL A 94 0.78 -8.64 -18.17
C VAL A 94 2.06 -9.30 -18.67
N MET A 95 3.12 -9.21 -17.88
CA MET A 95 4.40 -9.84 -18.15
C MET A 95 4.72 -10.81 -17.01
N ASN A 96 4.97 -12.07 -17.34
CA ASN A 96 5.32 -13.12 -16.39
C ASN A 96 6.67 -13.74 -16.75
N GLY A 97 7.73 -13.34 -16.05
CA GLY A 97 9.05 -13.94 -16.17
C GLY A 97 10.16 -13.01 -15.71
N ALA A 98 11.29 -13.59 -15.27
CA ALA A 98 12.41 -12.83 -14.73
C ALA A 98 12.99 -11.82 -15.73
N GLU A 99 13.11 -12.20 -17.01
CA GLU A 99 13.63 -11.31 -18.06
C GLU A 99 12.74 -10.09 -18.30
N ALA A 100 11.42 -10.31 -18.43
CA ALA A 100 10.47 -9.23 -18.62
C ALA A 100 10.38 -8.32 -17.39
N ASN A 101 10.39 -8.90 -16.19
CA ASN A 101 10.42 -8.13 -14.94
C ASN A 101 11.71 -7.29 -14.84
N ARG A 102 12.87 -7.86 -15.18
CA ARG A 102 14.14 -7.12 -15.23
C ARG A 102 14.08 -5.98 -16.23
N PHE A 103 13.52 -6.19 -17.42
CA PHE A 103 13.35 -5.15 -18.43
C PHE A 103 12.53 -3.97 -17.88
N VAL A 104 11.38 -4.22 -17.27
CA VAL A 104 10.53 -3.16 -16.70
C VAL A 104 11.25 -2.45 -15.56
N LEU A 105 11.74 -3.20 -14.56
CA LEU A 105 12.34 -2.64 -13.34
C LEU A 105 13.68 -1.89 -13.60
N SER A 106 14.43 -2.26 -14.65
CA SER A 106 15.69 -1.58 -15.00
C SER A 106 15.50 -0.33 -15.87
N ASN A 107 14.27 -0.07 -16.33
CA ASN A 107 13.94 1.03 -17.24
C ASN A 107 12.92 2.02 -16.65
N GLU A 108 12.75 2.02 -15.32
CA GLU A 108 11.98 3.04 -14.61
C GLU A 108 12.53 4.45 -14.92
N PHE A 109 11.64 5.38 -15.25
CA PHE A 109 11.91 6.74 -15.73
C PHE A 109 12.67 6.83 -17.07
N LYS A 110 12.81 5.73 -17.81
CA LYS A 110 13.39 5.69 -19.16
C LYS A 110 12.37 5.26 -20.21
N LEU A 111 11.75 4.09 -19.98
CA LEU A 111 10.75 3.50 -20.87
C LEU A 111 9.39 3.32 -20.19
N VAL A 112 9.39 3.23 -18.86
CA VAL A 112 8.20 3.01 -18.04
C VAL A 112 8.19 3.94 -16.84
N ILE A 113 7.00 4.17 -16.30
CA ILE A 113 6.78 4.90 -15.05
C ILE A 113 5.84 4.09 -14.17
N SER A 114 6.04 4.18 -12.85
CA SER A 114 5.12 3.62 -11.88
C SER A 114 3.73 4.23 -12.06
N SER A 115 2.72 3.38 -12.17
CA SER A 115 1.33 3.79 -12.36
C SER A 115 0.44 2.90 -11.50
N TRP A 116 -0.38 3.54 -10.66
CA TRP A 116 -1.22 2.87 -9.68
C TRP A 116 -2.70 3.14 -9.93
N PRO A 117 -3.60 2.22 -9.53
CA PRO A 117 -5.05 2.46 -9.63
C PRO A 117 -5.45 3.77 -8.94
N SER A 118 -6.45 4.46 -9.49
CA SER A 118 -6.91 5.75 -8.97
C SER A 118 -7.31 5.69 -7.48
N SER A 119 -7.87 4.55 -7.04
CA SER A 119 -8.20 4.32 -5.63
C SER A 119 -6.97 4.36 -4.73
N SER A 120 -5.87 3.74 -5.17
CA SER A 120 -4.61 3.72 -4.44
C SER A 120 -4.00 5.11 -4.38
N VAL A 121 -3.97 5.83 -5.51
CA VAL A 121 -3.45 7.22 -5.56
C VAL A 121 -4.23 8.15 -4.63
N GLN A 122 -5.56 8.11 -4.68
CA GLN A 122 -6.40 8.99 -3.84
C GLN A 122 -6.29 8.70 -2.34
N LEU A 123 -5.97 7.46 -1.94
CA LEU A 123 -5.91 7.05 -0.53
C LEU A 123 -4.50 7.13 0.06
N MET A 124 -3.47 6.80 -0.73
CA MET A 124 -2.07 6.96 -0.32
C MET A 124 -1.69 8.44 -0.31
N GLY A 125 -2.09 9.17 -1.36
CA GLY A 125 -1.68 10.54 -1.59
C GLY A 125 -1.16 10.74 -3.01
N LYS A 126 -1.51 11.86 -3.65
CA LYS A 126 -1.01 12.21 -4.99
C LYS A 126 0.45 12.67 -4.94
N ASP A 127 0.92 13.09 -3.76
CA ASP A 127 2.24 13.67 -3.54
C ASP A 127 3.21 12.74 -2.81
N CYS A 128 2.81 11.49 -2.58
CA CYS A 128 3.71 10.48 -2.02
C CYS A 128 4.74 10.00 -3.04
N ILE A 129 5.85 9.42 -2.56
CA ILE A 129 6.94 8.88 -3.38
C ILE A 129 6.45 7.90 -4.47
N MET A 130 5.37 7.15 -4.21
CA MET A 130 4.77 6.22 -5.17
C MET A 130 4.24 6.90 -6.44
N GLN A 131 3.99 8.21 -6.43
CA GLN A 131 3.50 8.98 -7.58
C GLN A 131 4.52 9.96 -8.16
N LYS A 132 5.59 10.29 -7.42
CA LYS A 132 6.66 11.16 -7.91
C LYS A 132 7.46 10.46 -9.01
N GLN A 133 8.04 11.26 -9.90
CA GLN A 133 8.84 10.76 -11.03
C GLN A 133 10.17 11.50 -11.13
N GLY A 134 11.15 10.89 -11.82
CA GLY A 134 12.41 11.53 -12.16
C GLY A 134 13.18 12.06 -10.95
N GLU A 135 13.61 13.32 -11.02
CA GLU A 135 14.38 13.96 -9.93
C GLU A 135 13.59 14.12 -8.64
N GLN A 136 12.30 14.43 -8.71
CA GLN A 136 11.46 14.57 -7.51
C GLN A 136 11.38 13.24 -6.74
N HIS A 137 11.23 12.13 -7.46
CA HIS A 137 11.29 10.80 -6.86
C HIS A 137 12.67 10.51 -6.26
N ARG A 138 13.75 10.80 -7.00
CA ARG A 138 15.14 10.56 -6.51
C ARG A 138 15.42 11.34 -5.23
N PHE A 139 15.05 12.60 -5.19
CA PHE A 139 15.22 13.46 -4.02
C PHE A 139 14.49 12.91 -2.80
N LEU A 140 13.18 12.67 -2.95
CA LEU A 140 12.34 12.17 -1.87
C LEU A 140 12.77 10.77 -1.41
N ARG A 141 13.19 9.91 -2.34
CA ARG A 141 13.80 8.61 -2.04
C ARG A 141 15.07 8.78 -1.21
N GLY A 142 15.92 9.72 -1.58
CA GLY A 142 17.13 10.08 -0.83
C GLY A 142 16.79 10.38 0.63
N LEU A 143 15.85 11.31 0.85
CA LEU A 143 15.41 11.72 2.18
C LEU A 143 14.89 10.57 3.04
N ILE A 144 14.03 9.71 2.46
CA ILE A 144 13.49 8.53 3.16
C ILE A 144 14.60 7.49 3.42
N SER A 145 15.49 7.29 2.46
CA SER A 145 16.54 6.26 2.55
C SER A 145 17.60 6.57 3.60
N THR A 146 17.85 7.84 3.91
CA THR A 146 18.81 8.24 4.96
C THR A 146 18.43 7.65 6.31
N THR A 147 17.14 7.67 6.68
CA THR A 147 16.64 7.07 7.94
C THR A 147 16.68 5.54 7.93
N LEU A 148 16.73 4.91 6.76
CA LEU A 148 16.80 3.45 6.61
C LEU A 148 18.22 2.98 6.27
N SER A 149 19.19 3.89 6.24
CA SER A 149 20.58 3.59 5.89
C SER A 149 21.32 2.93 7.06
N GLN A 150 22.29 2.08 6.72
CA GLN A 150 23.03 1.26 7.67
C GLN A 150 23.81 2.10 8.70
N SER A 151 24.42 3.21 8.29
CA SER A 151 25.44 3.93 9.07
C SER A 151 24.90 5.05 9.97
N ALA A 152 23.61 5.41 9.90
CA ALA A 152 23.07 6.51 10.70
C ALA A 152 21.64 6.26 11.18
N GLY A 153 20.78 5.69 10.32
CA GLY A 153 19.38 5.45 10.66
C GLY A 153 19.16 4.14 11.41
N MET A 154 19.68 3.04 10.88
CA MET A 154 19.41 1.70 11.41
C MET A 154 20.03 1.46 12.78
N GLU A 155 21.25 1.94 13.04
CA GLU A 155 21.91 1.80 14.35
C GLU A 155 21.10 2.46 15.48
N ALA A 156 20.49 3.61 15.22
CA ALA A 156 19.63 4.30 16.18
C ALA A 156 18.22 3.67 16.29
N LEU A 157 17.75 3.03 15.22
CA LEU A 157 16.40 2.48 15.13
C LEU A 157 16.28 1.08 15.76
N VAL A 158 17.29 0.22 15.58
CA VAL A 158 17.27 -1.17 16.06
C VAL A 158 16.97 -1.28 17.55
N PRO A 159 17.63 -0.53 18.46
CA PRO A 159 17.32 -0.60 19.90
C PRO A 159 15.86 -0.25 20.21
N LYS A 160 15.27 0.75 19.53
CA LYS A 160 13.88 1.17 19.70
C LYS A 160 12.91 0.08 19.24
N ILE A 161 13.20 -0.56 18.11
CA ILE A 161 12.44 -1.71 17.61
C ILE A 161 12.52 -2.86 18.62
N CYS A 162 13.72 -3.22 19.08
CA CYS A 162 13.90 -4.30 20.05
C CYS A 162 13.13 -4.06 21.35
N ASN A 163 13.17 -2.84 21.90
CA ASN A 163 12.40 -2.49 23.07
C ASN A 163 10.88 -2.59 22.82
N THR A 164 10.41 -2.09 21.67
CA THR A 164 8.99 -2.19 21.29
C THR A 164 8.53 -3.65 21.16
N VAL A 165 9.36 -4.51 20.56
CA VAL A 165 9.12 -5.95 20.44
C VAL A 165 9.04 -6.60 21.81
N GLN A 166 10.00 -6.33 22.71
CA GLN A 166 10.00 -6.90 24.06
C GLN A 166 8.75 -6.50 24.85
N LEU A 167 8.40 -5.21 24.87
CA LEU A 167 7.20 -4.70 25.53
C LEU A 167 5.92 -5.34 24.96
N HIS A 168 5.85 -5.51 23.63
CA HIS A 168 4.71 -6.15 22.98
C HIS A 168 4.56 -7.61 23.38
N LEU A 169 5.67 -8.35 23.39
CA LEU A 169 5.67 -9.77 23.75
C LEU A 169 5.32 -9.97 25.23
N ASP A 170 5.86 -9.13 26.11
CA ASP A 170 5.54 -9.17 27.54
C ASP A 170 4.08 -8.86 27.82
N ARG A 171 3.51 -7.90 27.07
CA ARG A 171 2.12 -7.48 27.25
C ARG A 171 1.10 -8.45 26.65
N TYR A 172 1.39 -9.01 25.48
CA TYR A 172 0.37 -9.69 24.67
C TYR A 172 0.64 -11.19 24.46
N TRP A 173 1.86 -11.68 24.69
CA TRP A 173 2.22 -13.07 24.39
C TRP A 173 2.60 -13.84 25.65
N ARG A 174 3.27 -13.20 26.61
CA ARG A 174 3.68 -13.85 27.87
C ARG A 174 2.45 -14.36 28.64
N GLY A 175 2.50 -15.64 29.02
CA GLY A 175 1.41 -16.30 29.75
C GLY A 175 0.17 -16.62 28.92
N GLN A 176 0.21 -16.45 27.59
CA GLN A 176 -0.88 -16.82 26.70
C GLN A 176 -0.63 -18.19 26.06
N ASP A 177 -1.54 -19.14 26.27
CA ASP A 177 -1.49 -20.46 25.61
C ASP A 177 -1.88 -20.38 24.12
N ARG A 178 -2.70 -19.40 23.74
CA ARG A 178 -3.21 -19.21 22.39
C ARG A 178 -3.28 -17.72 22.07
N LEU A 179 -2.86 -17.32 20.87
CA LEU A 179 -2.91 -15.93 20.43
C LEU A 179 -3.31 -15.78 18.98
N HIS A 180 -3.94 -14.66 18.65
CA HIS A 180 -4.26 -14.29 17.27
C HIS A 180 -3.04 -13.65 16.62
N LEU A 181 -2.15 -14.48 16.07
CA LEU A 181 -0.83 -14.05 15.62
C LEU A 181 -0.88 -12.88 14.64
N TYR A 182 -1.69 -12.98 13.58
CA TYR A 182 -1.76 -11.93 12.56
C TYR A 182 -2.26 -10.59 13.13
N ARG A 183 -3.26 -10.62 14.02
CA ARG A 183 -3.75 -9.40 14.69
C ARG A 183 -2.67 -8.83 15.62
N SER A 184 -1.97 -9.69 16.34
CA SER A 184 -0.90 -9.27 17.25
C SER A 184 0.28 -8.68 16.50
N THR A 185 0.69 -9.26 15.37
CA THR A 185 1.78 -8.73 14.54
C THR A 185 1.40 -7.42 13.87
N LYS A 186 0.12 -7.21 13.51
CA LYS A 186 -0.37 -5.90 13.04
C LYS A 186 -0.22 -4.81 14.10
N ILE A 187 -0.63 -5.08 15.35
CA ILE A 187 -0.44 -4.14 16.45
C ILE A 187 1.04 -3.82 16.62
N LEU A 188 1.91 -4.84 16.65
CA LEU A 188 3.36 -4.68 16.80
C LEU A 188 3.97 -3.81 15.69
N THR A 189 3.72 -4.13 14.42
CA THR A 189 4.33 -3.39 13.31
C THR A 189 3.77 -1.99 13.18
N PHE A 190 2.50 -1.77 13.54
CA PHE A 190 1.91 -0.44 13.60
C PHE A 190 2.61 0.41 14.67
N THR A 191 2.78 -0.13 15.88
CA THR A 191 3.49 0.54 16.97
C THR A 191 4.94 0.85 16.60
N ILE A 192 5.66 -0.09 15.99
CA ILE A 192 7.03 0.14 15.53
C ILE A 192 7.09 1.34 14.57
N VAL A 193 6.21 1.40 13.56
CA VAL A 193 6.27 2.48 12.58
C VAL A 193 5.93 3.83 13.21
N PHE A 194 4.89 3.89 14.04
CA PHE A 194 4.51 5.15 14.69
C PHE A 194 5.55 5.62 15.70
N GLU A 195 5.96 4.76 16.63
CA GLU A 195 6.77 5.18 17.77
C GLU A 195 8.27 5.18 17.43
N SER A 196 8.75 4.17 16.69
CA SER A 196 10.18 4.06 16.39
C SER A 196 10.60 4.87 15.16
N LEU A 197 9.78 4.91 14.09
CA LEU A 197 10.14 5.61 12.85
C LEU A 197 9.63 7.07 12.84
N LEU A 198 8.44 7.34 13.36
CA LEU A 198 7.81 8.67 13.29
C LEU A 198 7.89 9.45 14.62
N GLY A 199 8.15 8.80 15.74
CA GLY A 199 8.12 9.44 17.06
C GLY A 199 6.72 9.87 17.50
N ILE A 200 5.68 9.25 16.95
CA ILE A 200 4.27 9.53 17.24
C ILE A 200 3.75 8.41 18.14
N LYS A 201 3.20 8.76 19.30
CA LYS A 201 2.60 7.78 20.21
C LYS A 201 1.36 7.16 19.59
N VAL A 202 1.22 5.83 19.70
CA VAL A 202 0.00 5.16 19.23
C VAL A 202 -1.14 5.33 20.24
N GLU A 203 -2.28 5.83 19.75
CA GLU A 203 -3.53 5.94 20.50
C GLU A 203 -4.56 4.89 20.06
N ALA A 204 -5.54 4.64 20.92
CA ALA A 204 -6.63 3.72 20.62
C ALA A 204 -7.43 4.19 19.39
N GLY A 205 -7.78 3.25 18.48
CA GLY A 205 -8.52 3.57 17.26
C GLY A 205 -7.65 4.01 16.09
N MET A 206 -6.35 4.29 16.29
CA MET A 206 -5.46 4.69 15.20
C MET A 206 -5.25 3.55 14.21
N LEU A 207 -4.93 2.35 14.69
CA LEU A 207 -4.73 1.17 13.83
C LEU A 207 -5.98 0.91 12.99
N GLU A 208 -7.15 0.91 13.60
CA GLU A 208 -8.43 0.68 12.93
C GLU A 208 -8.73 1.74 11.86
N SER A 209 -8.35 3.00 12.12
CA SER A 209 -8.49 4.09 11.16
C SER A 209 -7.59 3.89 9.94
N PHE A 210 -6.34 3.46 10.14
CA PHE A 210 -5.42 3.15 9.05
C PHE A 210 -5.84 1.89 8.28
N GLU A 211 -6.26 0.83 8.96
CA GLU A 211 -6.80 -0.37 8.30
C GLU A 211 -8.04 -0.05 7.45
N ARG A 212 -8.90 0.86 7.93
CA ARG A 212 -10.06 1.32 7.15
C ARG A 212 -9.67 1.99 5.84
N VAL A 213 -8.53 2.66 5.78
CA VAL A 213 -7.99 3.21 4.53
C VAL A 213 -7.54 2.08 3.62
N LEU A 214 -6.77 1.11 4.15
CA LEU A 214 -6.27 -0.05 3.41
C LEU A 214 -7.39 -0.85 2.72
N GLU A 215 -8.53 -1.02 3.37
CA GLU A 215 -9.73 -1.67 2.80
C GLU A 215 -10.20 -1.04 1.46
N GLY A 216 -9.90 0.25 1.25
CA GLY A 216 -10.31 1.00 0.06
C GLY A 216 -9.27 1.08 -1.06
N VAL A 217 -8.00 0.74 -0.79
CA VAL A 217 -6.86 0.98 -1.69
C VAL A 217 -7.01 0.28 -3.04
N PHE A 218 -7.57 -0.94 -3.01
CA PHE A 218 -7.86 -1.73 -4.20
C PHE A 218 -9.36 -1.87 -4.46
N ALA A 219 -10.20 -0.99 -3.90
CA ALA A 219 -11.62 -0.95 -4.22
C ALA A 219 -11.86 -0.12 -5.50
N PRO A 220 -12.98 -0.33 -6.22
CA PRO A 220 -13.38 0.60 -7.28
C PRO A 220 -13.43 2.03 -6.76
N ALA A 221 -12.80 2.97 -7.48
CA ALA A 221 -12.68 4.38 -7.10
C ALA A 221 -14.00 5.17 -7.27
N VAL A 222 -15.11 4.61 -6.80
CA VAL A 222 -16.46 5.18 -6.91
C VAL A 222 -16.93 5.59 -5.52
N SER A 223 -17.14 6.89 -5.33
CA SER A 223 -17.55 7.49 -4.06
C SER A 223 -19.07 7.44 -3.89
N PHE A 224 -19.63 6.24 -3.78
CA PHE A 224 -21.02 6.06 -3.36
C PHE A 224 -21.11 6.01 -1.82
N PRO A 225 -22.11 6.65 -1.17
CA PRO A 225 -22.28 6.57 0.28
C PRO A 225 -22.25 5.13 0.80
N GLY A 226 -21.40 4.86 1.78
CA GLY A 226 -21.25 3.53 2.37
C GLY A 226 -20.37 2.55 1.58
N SER A 227 -19.86 2.90 0.40
CA SER A 227 -18.88 2.07 -0.32
C SER A 227 -17.56 1.94 0.47
N ARG A 228 -16.79 0.86 0.23
CA ARG A 228 -15.46 0.68 0.85
C ARG A 228 -14.57 1.90 0.58
N PHE A 229 -14.56 2.38 -0.66
CA PHE A 229 -13.77 3.54 -1.06
C PHE A 229 -14.22 4.82 -0.36
N SER A 230 -15.53 5.08 -0.23
CA SER A 230 -16.06 6.24 0.49
C SER A 230 -15.69 6.23 1.97
N ARG A 231 -15.80 5.08 2.65
CA ARG A 231 -15.39 4.93 4.06
C ARG A 231 -13.88 5.10 4.24
N ALA A 232 -13.08 4.54 3.34
CA ALA A 232 -11.63 4.71 3.32
C ALA A 232 -11.24 6.18 3.14
N LYS A 233 -11.90 6.91 2.24
CA LYS A 233 -11.68 8.34 2.03
C LYS A 233 -12.00 9.16 3.29
N LYS A 234 -13.09 8.83 3.98
CA LYS A 234 -13.43 9.45 5.27
C LYS A 234 -12.37 9.20 6.34
N ALA A 235 -11.89 7.97 6.47
CA ALA A 235 -10.81 7.64 7.39
C ALA A 235 -9.51 8.39 7.04
N ARG A 236 -9.15 8.44 5.76
CA ARG A 236 -7.97 9.17 5.24
C ARG A 236 -8.02 10.66 5.57
N MET A 237 -9.18 11.29 5.48
CA MET A 237 -9.35 12.70 5.90
C MET A 237 -9.13 12.90 7.41
N GLY A 238 -9.56 11.94 8.25
CA GLY A 238 -9.30 11.97 9.69
C GLY A 238 -7.81 11.87 10.00
N ILE A 239 -7.13 10.91 9.37
CA ILE A 239 -5.68 10.72 9.47
C ILE A 239 -4.93 11.97 9.01
N GLN A 240 -5.35 12.59 7.90
CA GLN A 240 -4.75 13.83 7.41
C GLN A 240 -4.78 14.93 8.46
N LYS A 241 -5.93 15.16 9.10
CA LYS A 241 -6.07 16.20 10.13
C LYS A 241 -5.15 15.96 11.33
N MET A 242 -5.04 14.71 11.76
CA MET A 242 -4.11 14.32 12.82
C MET A 242 -2.65 14.59 12.41
N LEU A 243 -2.25 14.17 11.21
CA LEU A 243 -0.88 14.34 10.74
C LEU A 243 -0.50 15.80 10.49
N VAL A 244 -1.42 16.66 10.02
CA VAL A 244 -1.18 18.11 9.91
C VAL A 244 -0.78 18.68 11.27
N LYS A 245 -1.50 18.31 12.34
CA LYS A 245 -1.18 18.79 13.69
C LYS A 245 0.21 18.33 14.12
N VAL A 246 0.50 17.04 13.97
CA VAL A 246 1.80 16.44 14.31
C VAL A 246 2.96 17.11 13.53
N VAL A 247 2.79 17.32 12.23
CA VAL A 247 3.82 17.94 11.37
C VAL A 247 4.10 19.37 11.79
N ARG A 248 3.06 20.14 12.15
CA ARG A 248 3.21 21.53 12.60
C ARG A 248 3.84 21.63 13.98
N GLU A 249 3.45 20.79 14.92
CA GLU A 249 4.07 20.70 16.23
C GLU A 249 5.56 20.34 16.09
N LYS A 250 5.88 19.35 15.24
CA LYS A 250 7.27 18.97 14.98
C LYS A 250 8.07 20.08 14.32
N ARG A 251 7.46 20.85 13.42
CA ARG A 251 8.08 22.04 12.82
C ARG A 251 8.44 23.08 13.86
N ILE A 252 7.50 23.43 14.75
CA ILE A 252 7.72 24.42 15.83
C ILE A 252 8.84 23.96 16.76
N GLU A 253 8.86 22.69 17.15
CA GLU A 253 9.93 22.09 17.98
C GLU A 253 11.31 22.27 17.30
N MET A 254 11.40 21.99 16.00
CA MET A 254 12.65 22.08 15.24
C MET A 254 13.10 23.52 14.94
N GLU A 255 12.17 24.46 14.79
CA GLU A 255 12.47 25.89 14.60
C GLU A 255 12.81 26.58 15.94
N GLY A 256 12.15 26.20 17.05
CA GLY A 256 12.39 26.72 18.39
C GLY A 256 13.70 26.23 19.00
N GLY A 257 14.05 24.94 18.84
CA GLY A 257 15.34 24.39 19.30
C GLY A 257 16.57 24.95 18.59
N ARG A 258 16.40 25.72 17.50
CA ARG A 258 17.48 26.47 16.83
C ARG A 258 17.73 27.85 17.44
N GLN A 259 16.82 28.38 18.26
CA GLN A 259 16.97 29.69 18.89
C GLN A 259 17.63 29.60 20.29
N ASP A 260 17.44 28.49 21.01
CA ASP A 260 17.99 28.27 22.36
C ASP A 260 19.39 27.59 22.36
N GLY A 261 20.22 27.90 21.37
CA GLY A 261 21.59 27.40 21.33
C GLY A 261 22.46 28.04 22.42
N ASP A 262 22.49 27.45 23.63
CA ASP A 262 23.77 27.19 24.32
C ASP A 262 23.69 26.23 25.52
N HIS A 263 22.57 26.06 26.22
CA HIS A 263 22.62 25.28 27.48
C HIS A 263 21.38 24.41 27.76
N HIS A 264 21.64 23.10 27.79
CA HIS A 264 20.89 21.98 28.39
C HIS A 264 20.20 20.98 27.45
N ASP A 265 20.67 19.73 27.59
CA ASP A 265 20.11 18.44 27.15
C ASP A 265 20.38 17.95 25.70
N HIS A 266 21.65 17.73 25.39
CA HIS A 266 22.13 17.14 24.13
C HIS A 266 21.67 15.69 23.86
N HIS A 267 21.22 14.94 24.87
CA HIS A 267 20.90 13.51 24.70
C HIS A 267 19.50 13.23 24.13
N HIS A 268 18.50 14.07 24.44
CA HIS A 268 17.14 13.90 23.91
C HIS A 268 16.99 14.42 22.47
N HIS A 269 17.64 15.53 22.13
CA HIS A 269 17.54 16.13 20.79
C HIS A 269 18.20 15.28 19.69
N HIS A 270 19.39 14.72 19.93
CA HIS A 270 20.07 13.86 18.94
C HIS A 270 19.28 12.59 18.59
N HIS A 271 18.49 12.05 19.53
CA HIS A 271 17.73 10.82 19.32
C HIS A 271 16.49 10.98 18.42
N GLN A 272 16.02 12.22 18.23
CA GLN A 272 14.83 12.52 17.44
C GLN A 272 15.17 13.07 16.05
N GLU A 273 16.35 13.67 15.86
CA GLU A 273 16.84 14.13 14.54
C GLU A 273 17.00 13.00 13.51
N GLY A 274 17.28 11.77 13.96
CA GLY A 274 17.39 10.58 13.10
C GLY A 274 16.06 9.96 12.66
N MET A 275 14.91 10.43 13.16
CA MET A 275 13.60 9.86 12.81
C MET A 275 13.13 10.31 11.42
N LEU A 276 12.31 9.47 10.78
CA LEU A 276 11.83 9.69 9.43
C LEU A 276 10.97 10.96 9.33
N LEU A 277 10.11 11.17 10.33
CA LEU A 277 9.28 12.38 10.39
C LEU A 277 10.16 13.64 10.48
N SER A 278 11.21 13.63 11.30
CA SER A 278 12.14 14.75 11.44
C SER A 278 12.86 15.07 10.13
N GLN A 279 13.27 14.05 9.37
CA GLN A 279 13.89 14.24 8.05
C GLN A 279 12.92 14.86 7.04
N LEU A 280 11.68 14.38 6.99
CA LEU A 280 10.63 14.94 6.14
C LEU A 280 10.31 16.40 6.52
N VAL A 281 10.15 16.69 7.81
CA VAL A 281 9.91 18.05 8.31
C VAL A 281 11.10 18.97 8.05
N ALA A 282 12.34 18.48 8.18
CA ALA A 282 13.54 19.25 7.82
C ALA A 282 13.55 19.62 6.33
N GLY A 283 13.20 18.68 5.44
CA GLY A 283 13.03 18.96 4.01
C GLY A 283 11.95 20.01 3.76
N MET A 284 10.85 19.95 4.51
CA MET A 284 9.78 20.95 4.44
C MET A 284 10.24 22.34 4.89
N ILE A 285 10.98 22.44 6.00
CA ILE A 285 11.49 23.72 6.52
C ILE A 285 12.47 24.36 5.51
N ARG A 286 13.28 23.56 4.81
CA ARG A 286 14.18 24.06 3.75
C ARG A 286 13.45 24.48 2.47
N GLY A 287 12.16 24.16 2.34
CA GLY A 287 11.38 24.40 1.13
C GLY A 287 11.60 23.35 0.03
N ASP A 288 12.24 22.22 0.34
CA ASP A 288 12.51 21.15 -0.62
C ASP A 288 11.24 20.33 -0.95
N ILE A 289 10.35 20.19 0.04
CA ILE A 289 9.06 19.51 -0.07
C ILE A 289 7.97 20.28 0.67
N THR A 290 6.72 20.02 0.33
CA THR A 290 5.54 20.66 0.90
C THR A 290 5.00 19.92 2.13
N GLU A 291 4.16 20.58 2.94
CA GLU A 291 3.42 19.94 4.04
C GLU A 291 2.54 18.77 3.52
N GLU A 292 1.94 18.92 2.32
CA GLU A 292 1.16 17.86 1.67
C GLU A 292 2.03 16.65 1.32
N GLU A 293 3.24 16.87 0.78
CA GLU A 293 4.22 15.80 0.51
C GLU A 293 4.65 15.08 1.80
N VAL A 294 4.90 15.80 2.90
CA VAL A 294 5.23 15.16 4.19
C VAL A 294 4.09 14.23 4.63
N ILE A 295 2.85 14.73 4.62
CA ILE A 295 1.68 13.96 5.07
C ILE A 295 1.44 12.74 4.18
N ASP A 296 1.45 12.92 2.86
CA ASP A 296 1.21 11.85 1.90
C ASP A 296 2.27 10.75 2.01
N ASN A 297 3.53 11.11 2.25
CA ASN A 297 4.60 10.13 2.46
C ASN A 297 4.48 9.42 3.81
N VAL A 298 4.13 10.11 4.90
CA VAL A 298 3.89 9.45 6.19
C VAL A 298 2.77 8.43 6.07
N VAL A 299 1.65 8.79 5.42
CA VAL A 299 0.53 7.88 5.18
C VAL A 299 0.97 6.64 4.39
N LEU A 300 1.64 6.83 3.25
CA LEU A 300 2.13 5.73 2.42
C LEU A 300 3.09 4.82 3.19
N LEU A 301 4.04 5.39 3.93
CA LEU A 301 5.09 4.64 4.61
C LEU A 301 4.55 3.83 5.79
N VAL A 302 3.56 4.36 6.53
CA VAL A 302 2.81 3.58 7.53
C VAL A 302 2.16 2.37 6.88
N PHE A 303 1.45 2.54 5.78
CA PHE A 303 0.81 1.42 5.08
C PHE A 303 1.81 0.39 4.56
N ALA A 304 2.89 0.86 3.93
CA ALA A 304 3.93 0.01 3.38
C ALA A 304 4.59 -0.85 4.47
N ALA A 305 4.96 -0.24 5.60
CA ALA A 305 5.70 -0.93 6.65
C ALA A 305 4.82 -1.79 7.58
N HIS A 306 3.56 -1.39 7.83
CA HIS A 306 2.66 -2.12 8.72
C HIS A 306 2.13 -3.42 8.12
N ASP A 307 1.45 -3.35 6.96
CA ASP A 307 0.63 -4.47 6.44
C ASP A 307 1.50 -5.57 5.82
N THR A 308 2.59 -5.19 5.16
CA THR A 308 3.53 -6.16 4.55
C THR A 308 4.32 -6.94 5.60
N THR A 309 4.91 -6.25 6.58
CA THR A 309 5.75 -6.84 7.62
C THR A 309 4.92 -7.71 8.56
N SER A 310 3.72 -7.28 8.97
CA SER A 310 2.84 -8.09 9.81
C SER A 310 2.45 -9.41 9.15
N PHE A 311 2.17 -9.38 7.84
CA PHE A 311 1.90 -10.57 7.03
C PHE A 311 3.14 -11.46 6.92
N ALA A 312 4.31 -10.88 6.64
CA ALA A 312 5.57 -11.63 6.54
C ALA A 312 5.92 -12.36 7.85
N ILE A 313 5.77 -11.70 9.00
CA ILE A 313 5.98 -12.34 10.30
C ILE A 313 4.97 -13.47 10.51
N ALA A 314 3.68 -13.22 10.30
CA ALA A 314 2.65 -14.24 10.49
C ALA A 314 2.85 -15.47 9.59
N MET A 315 3.22 -15.25 8.32
CA MET A 315 3.54 -16.32 7.38
C MET A 315 4.81 -17.06 7.77
N SER A 316 5.84 -16.36 8.26
CA SER A 316 7.07 -17.00 8.73
C SER A 316 6.79 -17.97 9.87
N PHE A 317 6.02 -17.54 10.88
CA PHE A 317 5.59 -18.41 11.98
C PHE A 317 4.75 -19.59 11.49
N LYS A 318 3.82 -19.36 10.57
CA LYS A 318 3.03 -20.45 9.95
C LYS A 318 3.92 -21.48 9.28
N LEU A 319 4.91 -21.04 8.50
CA LEU A 319 5.84 -21.93 7.81
C LEU A 319 6.72 -22.67 8.82
N LEU A 320 7.24 -22.00 9.85
CA LEU A 320 8.05 -22.66 10.89
C LEU A 320 7.26 -23.73 11.65
N ALA A 321 5.97 -23.49 11.90
CA ALA A 321 5.08 -24.47 12.52
C ALA A 321 4.81 -25.67 11.59
N GLN A 322 4.81 -25.48 10.27
CA GLN A 322 4.60 -26.54 9.27
C GLN A 322 5.88 -27.31 8.92
N TYR A 323 7.06 -26.73 9.15
CA TYR A 323 8.37 -27.31 8.82
C TYR A 323 9.30 -27.36 10.05
N PRO A 324 9.13 -28.34 10.97
CA PRO A 324 9.83 -28.38 12.26
C PRO A 324 11.35 -28.50 12.18
N ASN A 325 11.89 -29.07 11.10
CA ASN A 325 13.33 -29.17 10.87
C ASN A 325 13.96 -27.77 10.72
N SER A 326 13.28 -26.86 10.01
CA SER A 326 13.72 -25.47 9.87
C SER A 326 13.69 -24.71 11.20
N HIS A 327 12.65 -24.95 12.02
CA HIS A 327 12.56 -24.39 13.36
C HIS A 327 13.73 -24.81 14.25
N SER A 328 14.04 -26.11 14.28
CA SER A 328 15.14 -26.66 15.10
C SER A 328 16.50 -26.08 14.70
N LEU A 329 16.75 -25.90 13.40
CA LEU A 329 17.97 -25.28 12.89
C LEU A 329 18.09 -23.80 13.30
N LEU A 330 16.98 -23.05 13.29
CA LEU A 330 16.99 -21.66 13.77
C LEU A 330 17.37 -21.58 15.25
N LEU A 331 16.87 -22.49 16.11
CA LEU A 331 17.25 -22.53 17.53
C LEU A 331 18.75 -22.83 17.74
N GLN A 332 19.37 -23.57 16.81
CA GLN A 332 20.78 -23.96 16.89
C GLN A 332 21.73 -22.84 16.43
N GLY A 333 21.25 -21.89 15.61
CA GLY A 333 22.03 -20.76 15.11
C GLY A 333 22.55 -19.85 16.22
N THR A 334 23.86 -19.62 16.25
CA THR A 334 24.60 -18.93 17.33
C THR A 334 24.12 -17.49 17.60
N TYR A 335 23.58 -16.80 16.59
CA TYR A 335 23.03 -15.44 16.72
C TYR A 335 21.56 -15.40 17.15
N ILE A 336 20.83 -16.52 16.99
CA ILE A 336 19.40 -16.62 17.31
C ILE A 336 19.20 -17.11 18.75
N LYS A 337 20.17 -17.82 19.35
CA LYS A 337 20.13 -18.20 20.77
C LYS A 337 19.99 -16.99 21.71
N CYS A 338 20.62 -15.84 21.40
CA CYS A 338 20.41 -14.61 22.17
C CYS A 338 18.97 -14.10 22.10
N ILE A 339 18.37 -14.10 20.89
CA ILE A 339 17.00 -13.62 20.67
C ILE A 339 15.99 -14.61 21.28
N LEU A 340 16.18 -15.92 21.11
CA LEU A 340 15.23 -16.94 21.57
C LEU A 340 15.40 -17.34 23.05
N SER A 341 16.55 -17.07 23.69
CA SER A 341 16.65 -17.22 25.16
C SER A 341 15.72 -16.26 25.91
N ILE A 342 15.34 -15.15 25.28
CA ILE A 342 14.34 -14.20 25.79
C ILE A 342 12.90 -14.74 25.56
N PHE A 343 12.71 -15.71 24.64
CA PHE A 343 11.41 -16.14 24.16
C PHE A 343 11.16 -17.64 24.37
N SER A 344 10.70 -17.99 25.58
CA SER A 344 10.01 -19.28 25.81
C SER A 344 8.58 -19.22 25.25
N ILE A 345 8.44 -19.25 23.92
CA ILE A 345 7.14 -19.44 23.26
C ILE A 345 7.15 -20.82 22.63
N SER A 346 6.40 -21.75 23.24
CA SER A 346 6.17 -23.08 22.66
C SER A 346 5.14 -22.94 21.55
N LEU A 347 5.58 -23.02 20.29
CA LEU A 347 4.69 -23.12 19.14
C LEU A 347 4.06 -24.52 19.12
N LYS A 348 2.91 -24.67 19.78
CA LYS A 348 2.05 -25.85 19.62
C LYS A 348 1.07 -25.57 18.47
N THR A 349 1.02 -26.50 17.52
CA THR A 349 0.15 -26.46 16.35
C THR A 349 -1.30 -26.73 16.69
#